data_AF-A0A1Q4W0P4-F1
#
_entry.id   AF-A0A1Q4W0P4-F1
#
_cell.length_a   1.000
_cell.length_b   1.000
_cell.length_c   1.000
_cell.angle_alpha   90.00
_cell.angle_beta   90.00
_cell.angle_gamma   90.00
#
_symmetry.space_group_name_H-M   'P 1'
#
loop_
_entity.id
_entity.type
_entity.pdbx_description
1 polymer ?
#
loop_
_entity_poly.entity_id
_entity_poly.type
_entity_poly.pdbx_seq_one_letter_code
_entity_poly.pdbx_strand_id
1 'polypeptide(L)' 'MSDAPANPFDADGEFLALVNAEGQHSLWPAFAAVPAGWTVAHGPCERPAALEWITAHWTTL' A
#
# COMPACT_ATOMS: atom_id res chain seq x y z
N MET A 1 5.83 29.04 1.45
CA MET A 1 6.52 27.78 1.79
C MET A 1 5.48 26.91 2.46
N SER A 2 4.84 26.00 1.73
CA SER A 2 3.80 25.14 2.32
C SER A 2 4.48 24.03 3.12
N ASP A 3 4.41 24.13 4.44
CA ASP A 3 4.80 23.10 5.40
C ASP A 3 3.70 22.03 5.49
N ALA A 4 3.30 21.48 4.32
CA ALA A 4 2.44 20.31 4.33
C ALA A 4 3.30 19.16 4.88
N PRO A 5 2.89 18.46 5.95
CA PRO A 5 3.63 17.31 6.43
C PRO A 5 3.80 16.36 5.25
N ALA A 6 5.03 15.88 5.03
CA ALA A 6 5.33 14.92 3.98
C ALA A 6 4.27 13.83 4.02
N ASN A 7 3.52 13.68 2.93
CA ASN A 7 2.44 12.72 2.86
C ASN A 7 3.02 11.35 3.28
N PRO A 8 2.45 10.65 4.28
CA PRO A 8 2.97 9.35 4.71
C PRO A 8 2.97 8.32 3.56
N PHE A 9 2.14 8.56 2.53
CA PHE A 9 2.11 7.80 1.28
C PHE A 9 3.14 8.25 0.24
N ASP A 10 3.99 9.24 0.51
CA ASP A 10 5.14 9.69 -0.30
C ASP A 10 6.48 9.56 0.45
N ALA A 11 6.47 9.02 1.68
CA ALA A 11 7.69 8.76 2.44
C ALA A 11 8.50 7.59 1.83
N ASP A 12 9.82 7.66 2.00
CA ASP A 12 10.70 6.50 1.86
C ASP A 12 10.46 5.52 3.01
N GLY A 13 10.43 4.22 2.71
CA GLY A 13 10.18 3.18 3.69
C GLY A 13 9.57 1.92 3.11
N GLU A 14 9.16 1.02 4.01
CA GLU A 14 8.50 -0.23 3.65
C GLU A 14 6.99 -0.02 3.47
N PHE A 15 6.43 -0.68 2.46
CA PHE A 15 5.04 -0.65 2.09
C PHE A 15 4.45 -2.06 2.05
N LEU A 16 3.15 -2.11 2.26
CA LEU A 16 2.29 -3.29 2.17
C LEU A 16 1.37 -3.11 0.97
N ALA A 17 1.11 -4.20 0.25
CA ALA A 17 -0.06 -4.30 -0.59
C ALA A 17 -1.19 -4.90 0.24
N LEU A 18 -2.25 -4.12 0.47
CA LEU A 18 -3.45 -4.58 1.16
C LEU A 18 -4.50 -5.02 0.14
N VAL A 19 -5.30 -6.01 0.51
CA VAL A 19 -6.51 -6.42 -0.21
C VAL A 19 -7.69 -6.46 0.75
N ASN A 20 -8.85 -6.00 0.30
CA ASN A 20 -10.10 -6.12 1.06
C ASN A 20 -10.96 -7.30 0.57
N ALA A 21 -12.08 -7.54 1.25
CA ALA A 21 -13.01 -8.62 0.87
C ALA A 21 -13.66 -8.42 -0.51
N GLU A 22 -13.66 -7.20 -1.05
CA GLU A 22 -14.16 -6.87 -2.39
C GLU A 22 -13.08 -7.02 -3.48
N GLY A 23 -11.87 -7.47 -3.12
CA GLY A 23 -10.74 -7.63 -4.06
C GLY A 23 -10.07 -6.32 -4.45
N GLN A 24 -10.38 -5.20 -3.78
CA GLN A 24 -9.72 -3.93 -4.02
C GLN A 24 -8.33 -3.93 -3.39
N HIS A 25 -7.39 -3.29 -4.07
CA HIS A 25 -6.00 -3.22 -3.65
C HIS A 25 -5.62 -1.81 -3.18
N SER A 26 -4.77 -1.72 -2.16
CA SER A 26 -4.26 -0.45 -1.64
C SER A 26 -2.78 -0.55 -1.27
N LEU A 27 -2.01 0.46 -1.64
CA LEU A 27 -0.64 0.63 -1.16
C LEU A 27 -0.69 1.28 0.22
N TRP A 28 -0.08 0.65 1.22
CA TRP A 28 -0.18 1.09 2.61
C TRP A 28 1.20 1.18 3.28
N PRO A 29 1.54 2.26 4.00
CA PRO A 29 2.81 2.34 4.71
C PRO A 29 2.87 1.31 5.85
N ALA A 30 3.97 0.56 5.95
CA ALA A 30 4.10 -0.55 6.91
C ALA A 30 4.11 -0.11 8.38
N PHE A 31 4.44 1.17 8.66
CA PHE A 31 4.40 1.72 10.02
C PHE A 31 2.98 2.07 10.49
N ALA A 32 2.01 2.19 9.57
CA ALA A 32 0.64 2.54 9.92
C ALA A 32 -0.16 1.29 10.26
N ALA A 33 -1.05 1.38 11.24
CA ALA A 33 -1.98 0.31 11.56
C ALA A 33 -2.84 -0.04 10.34
N VAL A 34 -2.99 -1.33 10.05
CA VAL A 34 -3.85 -1.81 8.96
C VAL A 34 -5.31 -1.56 9.35
N PRO A 35 -6.11 -0.88 8.50
CA PRO A 35 -7.52 -0.64 8.78
C PRO A 35 -8.31 -1.95 8.88
N ALA A 36 -9.36 -1.97 9.69
CA ALA A 36 -10.29 -3.10 9.73
C ALA A 36 -10.90 -3.36 8.33
N GLY A 37 -11.09 -4.64 8.00
CA GLY A 37 -11.60 -5.05 6.68
C GLY A 37 -10.55 -5.15 5.57
N TRP A 38 -9.30 -4.79 5.85
CA TRP A 38 -8.16 -4.98 4.95
C TRP A 38 -7.21 -6.05 5.48
N THR A 39 -6.59 -6.79 4.58
CA THR A 39 -5.62 -7.84 4.90
C THR A 39 -4.33 -7.59 4.12
N VAL A 40 -3.19 -7.92 4.71
CA VAL A 40 -1.90 -7.84 4.01
C VAL A 40 -1.81 -8.97 2.99
N ALA A 41 -1.64 -8.61 1.72
CA ALA A 41 -1.49 -9.55 0.61
C ALA A 41 -0.02 -9.71 0.18
N HIS A 42 0.78 -8.63 0.30
CA HIS A 42 2.21 -8.63 0.00
C HIS A 42 2.97 -7.58 0.82
N GLY A 43 4.28 -7.78 1.00
CA GLY A 43 5.16 -6.93 1.81
C GLY A 43 5.27 -7.39 3.27
N PRO A 44 5.98 -6.63 4.13
CA PRO A 44 6.63 -5.35 3.85
C PRO A 44 7.76 -5.44 2.81
N CYS A 45 7.82 -4.46 1.90
CA CYS A 45 8.86 -4.34 0.88
C CYS A 45 9.00 -2.89 0.40
N GLU A 46 9.99 -2.59 -0.45
CA GLU A 46 10.11 -1.27 -1.05
C GLU A 46 8.88 -0.92 -1.91
N ARG A 47 8.52 0.37 -1.94
CA ARG A 47 7.39 0.90 -2.74
C ARG A 47 7.28 0.32 -4.16
N PRO A 48 8.34 0.30 -5.00
CA PRO A 48 8.22 -0.23 -6.36
C PRO A 48 7.81 -1.71 -6.40
N ALA A 49 8.30 -2.54 -5.46
CA ALA A 49 7.93 -3.96 -5.40
C ALA A 49 6.46 -4.15 -4.98
N ALA A 50 5.97 -3.36 -4.01
CA ALA A 50 4.56 -3.39 -3.61
C ALA A 50 3.63 -2.92 -4.76
N LEU A 51 4.01 -1.88 -5.49
CA LEU A 51 3.27 -1.40 -6.66
C LEU A 51 3.26 -2.43 -7.80
N GLU A 52 4.39 -3.04 -8.11
CA GLU A 52 4.47 -4.10 -9.12
C GLU A 52 3.55 -5.27 -8.76
N TRP A 53 3.54 -5.69 -7.49
CA TRP A 53 2.65 -6.74 -7.02
C TRP A 53 1.18 -6.35 -7.20
N ILE A 54 0.79 -5.13 -6.80
CA ILE A 54 -0.58 -4.61 -6.98
C ILE A 54 -0.96 -4.59 -8.47
N THR A 55 -0.10 -4.03 -9.34
CA THR A 55 -0.37 -3.96 -10.78
C THR A 55 -0.50 -5.35 -11.41
N ALA A 56 0.28 -6.33 -10.96
CA ALA A 56 0.20 -7.71 -11.46
C ALA A 56 -1.05 -8.46 -10.97
N HIS A 57 -1.59 -8.13 -9.80
CA HIS A 57 -2.73 -8.83 -9.19
C HIS A 57 -4.06 -8.08 -9.33
N TRP A 58 -4.03 -6.82 -9.75
CA TRP A 58 -5.24 -6.08 -10.10
C TRP A 58 -5.70 -6.50 -11.49
N THR A 59 -6.50 -7.57 -11.54
CA THR A 59 -7.13 -8.03 -12.78
C THR A 59 -8.17 -7.01 -13.22
N THR A 60 -7.81 -6.11 -14.13
CA THR A 60 -8.77 -5.31 -14.89
C THR A 60 -9.29 -6.15 -16.04
N LEU A 61 -10.26 -7.02 -15.78
CA LEU A 61 -11.15 -7.55 -16.82
C LEU A 61 -12.45 -6.77 -16.79
#